data_AF-A0A2N2YD30-F1
#
_entry.id   AF-A0A2N2YD30-F1
#
_cell.length_a   1.000
_cell.length_b   1.000
_cell.length_c   1.000
_cell.angle_alpha   90.00
_cell.angle_beta   90.00
_cell.angle_gamma   90.00
#
_symmetry.space_group_name_H-M   'P 1'
#
loop_
_entity.id
_entity.type
_entity.pdbx_description
1 polymer ?
#
loop_
_entity_poly.entity_id
_entity_poly.type
_entity_poly.pdbx_seq_one_letter_code
_entity_poly.pdbx_strand_id
1 'polypeptide(L)'
;MQYTIKINSLKAVDELENAWKDSDYTILLKLFGYAEAEQINKNEIKDYLYMAIADYEPNEAAALVLEYKLSEELVEGQIDNLSHEMTREKVSENYSDIFLHQALFNVNQLLYKAYNGKFPLTKATIINFEIQGDEATEISKEIAVQALSAGLSSSNLLHRLLEDQLQGKTAFPEAEGIIWNLQSKGNGTYVITTSEKWIKKEDFKEMQFEASVTSYEEEVDVD
;
A
#
# COMPACT_ATOMS: atom_id res chain seq x y z
N MET A 1 -0.59 26.05 5.86
CA MET A 1 -1.85 25.72 6.57
C MET A 1 -1.51 25.05 7.88
N GLN A 2 -2.19 25.43 8.97
CA GLN A 2 -1.98 24.81 10.29
C GLN A 2 -3.11 23.83 10.60
N TYR A 3 -2.74 22.65 11.12
CA TYR A 3 -3.68 21.61 11.49
C TYR A 3 -3.33 20.99 12.85
N THR A 4 -4.35 20.73 13.65
CA THR A 4 -4.27 19.82 14.80
C THR A 4 -4.64 18.42 14.33
N ILE A 5 -3.72 17.47 14.53
CA ILE A 5 -3.90 16.06 14.19
C ILE A 5 -4.10 15.26 15.47
N LYS A 6 -5.06 14.33 15.45
CA LYS A 6 -5.30 13.38 16.54
C LYS A 6 -5.45 11.97 15.98
N ILE A 7 -4.56 11.07 16.34
CA ILE A 7 -4.60 9.68 15.93
C ILE A 7 -5.50 8.90 16.90
N ASN A 8 -6.61 8.38 16.36
CA ASN A 8 -7.57 7.57 17.11
C ASN A 8 -7.11 6.13 17.22
N SER A 9 -6.53 5.57 16.15
CA SER A 9 -5.99 4.20 16.17
C SER A 9 -4.96 3.97 15.07
N LEU A 10 -3.95 3.14 15.38
CA LEU A 10 -3.00 2.57 14.42
C LEU A 10 -3.04 1.05 14.52
N LYS A 11 -3.26 0.37 13.39
CA LYS A 11 -3.29 -1.10 13.31
C LYS A 11 -2.39 -1.59 12.19
N ALA A 12 -1.42 -2.43 12.53
CA ALA A 12 -0.68 -3.22 11.54
C ALA A 12 -1.53 -4.42 11.13
N VAL A 13 -1.64 -4.65 9.82
CA VAL A 13 -2.38 -5.77 9.21
C VAL A 13 -1.51 -6.48 8.18
N ASP A 14 -1.71 -7.79 8.05
CA ASP A 14 -1.06 -8.64 7.06
C ASP A 14 -1.94 -8.86 5.82
N GLU A 15 -3.22 -8.49 5.83
CA GLU A 15 -4.07 -8.51 4.64
C GLU A 15 -4.95 -7.26 4.61
N LEU A 16 -5.16 -6.74 3.40
CA LEU A 16 -6.13 -5.67 3.18
C LEU A 16 -7.47 -6.27 2.77
N GLU A 17 -8.52 -5.82 3.46
CA GLU A 17 -9.88 -6.16 3.06
C GLU A 17 -10.14 -5.65 1.63
N ASN A 18 -10.75 -6.50 0.80
CA ASN A 18 -11.08 -6.20 -0.60
C ASN A 18 -9.87 -5.94 -1.51
N ALA A 19 -8.65 -6.38 -1.14
CA ALA A 19 -7.48 -6.37 -2.02
C ALA A 19 -7.72 -7.12 -3.35
N TRP A 20 -8.58 -8.13 -3.29
CA TRP A 20 -8.99 -8.99 -4.38
C TRP A 20 -10.51 -9.18 -4.33
N LYS A 21 -11.14 -9.21 -5.50
CA LYS A 21 -12.57 -9.49 -5.70
C LYS A 21 -12.78 -11.00 -5.90
N ASP A 22 -14.00 -11.49 -5.65
CA ASP A 22 -14.39 -12.88 -5.95
C ASP A 22 -14.05 -13.30 -7.40
N SER A 23 -14.22 -12.37 -8.35
CA SER A 23 -13.89 -12.60 -9.75
C SER A 23 -12.40 -12.84 -9.97
N ASP A 24 -11.55 -12.17 -9.20
CA ASP A 24 -10.09 -12.33 -9.30
C ASP A 24 -9.69 -13.73 -8.88
N TYR A 25 -10.24 -14.23 -7.75
CA TYR A 25 -9.97 -15.59 -7.30
C TYR A 25 -10.43 -16.63 -8.32
N THR A 26 -11.57 -16.41 -8.97
CA THR A 26 -12.08 -17.31 -10.02
C THR A 26 -11.14 -17.36 -11.22
N ILE A 27 -10.63 -16.21 -11.67
CA ILE A 27 -9.71 -16.14 -12.81
C ILE A 27 -8.36 -16.77 -12.44
N LEU A 28 -7.80 -16.41 -11.29
CA LEU A 28 -6.55 -17.00 -10.80
C LEU A 28 -6.66 -18.52 -10.71
N LEU A 29 -7.76 -19.04 -10.19
CA LEU A 29 -7.94 -20.49 -10.06
C LEU A 29 -7.92 -21.21 -11.42
N LYS A 30 -8.49 -20.59 -12.47
CA LYS A 30 -8.38 -21.11 -13.84
C LYS A 30 -6.96 -21.03 -14.38
N LEU A 31 -6.22 -19.96 -14.07
CA LEU A 31 -4.81 -19.83 -14.46
C LEU A 31 -3.95 -20.93 -13.83
N PHE A 32 -4.30 -21.36 -12.61
CA PHE A 32 -3.73 -22.54 -11.93
C PHE A 32 -4.35 -23.88 -12.37
N GLY A 33 -5.03 -23.93 -13.52
CA GLY A 33 -5.46 -25.18 -14.14
C GLY A 33 -6.80 -25.75 -13.67
N TYR A 34 -7.56 -25.05 -12.83
CA TYR A 34 -8.88 -25.52 -12.39
C TYR A 34 -9.99 -25.03 -13.34
N ALA A 35 -10.40 -25.88 -14.29
CA ALA A 35 -11.34 -25.50 -15.35
C ALA A 35 -12.77 -25.17 -14.87
N GLU A 36 -13.20 -25.73 -13.73
CA GLU A 36 -14.57 -25.58 -13.21
C GLU A 36 -14.68 -24.54 -12.07
N ALA A 37 -13.81 -23.53 -12.08
CA ALA A 37 -13.70 -22.53 -11.01
C ALA A 37 -15.02 -21.81 -10.69
N GLU A 38 -15.89 -21.61 -11.67
CA GLU A 38 -17.19 -20.94 -11.49
C GLU A 38 -18.22 -21.76 -10.70
N GLN A 39 -18.00 -23.07 -10.57
CA GLN A 39 -18.89 -23.94 -9.82
C GLN A 39 -18.57 -23.98 -8.32
N ILE A 40 -17.42 -23.42 -7.92
CA ILE A 40 -16.97 -23.42 -6.53
C ILE A 40 -17.78 -22.42 -5.71
N ASN A 41 -18.12 -22.83 -4.49
CA ASN A 41 -18.74 -21.94 -3.54
C ASN A 41 -17.81 -20.75 -3.23
N LYS A 42 -18.34 -19.54 -3.28
CA LYS A 42 -17.60 -18.31 -2.96
C LYS A 42 -16.89 -18.35 -1.60
N ASN A 43 -17.46 -19.04 -0.62
CA ASN A 43 -16.87 -19.16 0.71
C ASN A 43 -15.63 -20.09 0.74
N GLU A 44 -15.47 -20.94 -0.27
CA GLU A 44 -14.41 -21.95 -0.35
C GLU A 44 -13.37 -21.59 -1.43
N ILE A 45 -13.65 -20.62 -2.30
CA ILE A 45 -12.83 -20.32 -3.48
C ILE A 45 -11.37 -19.99 -3.14
N LYS A 46 -11.12 -19.31 -2.01
CA LYS A 46 -9.76 -19.02 -1.55
C LYS A 46 -9.00 -20.28 -1.16
N ASP A 47 -9.65 -21.22 -0.49
CA ASP A 47 -9.03 -22.47 -0.05
C ASP A 47 -8.66 -23.33 -1.27
N TYR A 48 -9.55 -23.40 -2.27
CA TYR A 48 -9.24 -24.04 -3.55
C TYR A 48 -8.09 -23.36 -4.27
N LEU A 49 -8.03 -22.03 -4.26
CA LEU A 49 -6.92 -21.29 -4.86
C LEU A 49 -5.60 -21.57 -4.17
N TYR A 50 -5.58 -21.62 -2.84
CA TYR A 50 -4.37 -21.94 -2.10
C TYR A 50 -3.88 -23.36 -2.38
N MET A 51 -4.79 -24.34 -2.50
CA MET A 51 -4.44 -25.70 -2.92
C MET A 51 -3.84 -25.71 -4.32
N ALA A 52 -4.48 -25.03 -5.29
CA ALA A 52 -4.00 -24.99 -6.67
C ALA A 52 -2.64 -24.28 -6.80
N ILE A 53 -2.41 -23.19 -6.04
CA ILE A 53 -1.12 -22.50 -5.98
C ILE A 53 -0.03 -23.42 -5.42
N ALA A 54 -0.33 -24.21 -4.40
CA ALA A 54 0.66 -25.03 -3.70
C ALA A 54 1.26 -26.15 -4.58
N ASP A 55 0.62 -26.50 -5.70
CA ASP A 55 1.12 -27.48 -6.68
C ASP A 55 2.26 -26.92 -7.57
N TYR A 56 2.54 -25.62 -7.50
CA TYR A 56 3.57 -24.94 -8.30
C TYR A 56 4.76 -24.53 -7.42
N GLU A 57 5.94 -24.36 -8.02
CA GLU A 57 7.07 -23.74 -7.31
C GLU A 57 6.75 -22.27 -6.98
N PRO A 58 7.25 -21.71 -5.86
CA PRO A 58 6.88 -20.36 -5.42
C PRO A 58 7.06 -19.27 -6.49
N ASN A 59 8.16 -19.29 -7.24
CA ASN A 59 8.39 -18.30 -8.31
C ASN A 59 7.44 -18.52 -9.50
N GLU A 60 7.07 -19.74 -9.84
CA GLU A 60 6.13 -20.02 -10.93
C GLU A 60 4.73 -19.51 -10.59
N ALA A 61 4.25 -19.77 -9.36
CA ALA A 61 3.00 -19.21 -8.89
C ALA A 61 3.05 -17.68 -8.80
N ALA A 62 4.18 -17.12 -8.34
CA ALA A 62 4.38 -15.68 -8.32
C ALA A 62 4.26 -15.06 -9.71
N ALA A 63 4.89 -15.65 -10.72
CA ALA A 63 4.81 -15.17 -12.10
C ALA A 63 3.37 -15.14 -12.61
N LEU A 64 2.57 -16.19 -12.37
CA LEU A 64 1.16 -16.25 -12.78
C LEU A 64 0.30 -15.17 -12.11
N VAL A 65 0.47 -14.95 -10.80
CA VAL A 65 -0.33 -13.94 -10.07
C VAL A 65 0.13 -12.52 -10.45
N LEU A 66 1.42 -12.30 -10.65
CA LEU A 66 1.97 -11.02 -11.12
C LEU A 66 1.48 -10.70 -12.53
N GLU A 67 1.53 -11.66 -13.45
CA GLU A 67 1.00 -11.52 -14.82
C GLU A 67 -0.47 -11.12 -14.82
N TYR A 68 -1.30 -11.79 -14.01
CA TYR A 68 -2.70 -11.41 -13.85
C TYR A 68 -2.89 -9.98 -13.33
N LYS A 69 -2.01 -9.52 -12.44
CA LYS A 69 -2.20 -8.27 -11.70
C LYS A 69 -1.53 -7.04 -12.33
N LEU A 70 -0.42 -7.24 -13.04
CA LEU A 70 0.54 -6.19 -13.41
C LEU A 70 1.03 -6.28 -14.86
N SER A 71 0.37 -7.07 -15.73
CA SER A 71 0.75 -7.17 -17.15
C SER A 71 0.45 -5.91 -17.97
N GLU A 72 -0.34 -4.98 -17.45
CA GLU A 72 -0.56 -3.67 -18.09
C GLU A 72 0.60 -2.70 -17.79
N GLU A 73 1.29 -2.88 -16.66
CA GLU A 73 2.36 -2.01 -16.16
C GLU A 73 3.77 -2.58 -16.35
N LEU A 74 3.91 -3.91 -16.38
CA LEU A 74 5.19 -4.61 -16.44
C LEU A 74 5.27 -5.55 -17.64
N VAL A 75 6.43 -5.59 -18.30
CA VAL A 75 6.68 -6.56 -19.37
C VAL A 75 7.08 -7.93 -18.80
N GLU A 76 6.92 -8.99 -19.60
CA GLU A 76 7.20 -10.40 -19.22
C GLU A 76 8.55 -10.57 -18.51
N GLY A 77 9.63 -9.98 -19.03
CA GLY A 77 10.96 -10.07 -18.41
C GLY A 77 11.06 -9.38 -17.04
N GLN A 78 10.27 -8.34 -16.77
CA GLN A 78 10.21 -7.72 -15.44
C GLN A 78 9.42 -8.62 -14.47
N ILE A 79 8.32 -9.21 -14.95
CA ILE A 79 7.49 -10.13 -14.16
C ILE A 79 8.28 -11.37 -13.78
N ASP A 80 9.01 -11.97 -14.71
CA ASP A 80 9.88 -13.14 -14.46
C ASP A 80 10.91 -12.84 -13.37
N ASN A 81 11.68 -11.75 -13.51
CA ASN A 81 12.66 -11.33 -12.51
C ASN A 81 12.02 -11.08 -11.14
N LEU A 82 10.90 -10.34 -11.12
CA LEU A 82 10.18 -10.00 -9.90
C LEU A 82 9.63 -11.24 -9.18
N SER A 83 9.17 -12.24 -9.94
CA SER A 83 8.68 -13.51 -9.40
C SER A 83 9.75 -14.25 -8.59
N HIS A 84 11.02 -14.14 -9.01
CA HIS A 84 12.16 -14.68 -8.29
C HIS A 84 12.61 -13.79 -7.13
N GLU A 85 12.60 -12.47 -7.29
CA GLU A 85 12.99 -11.52 -6.24
C GLU A 85 12.05 -11.58 -5.04
N MET A 86 10.74 -11.62 -5.27
CA MET A 86 9.74 -11.54 -4.22
C MET A 86 9.72 -12.76 -3.28
N THR A 87 10.34 -13.87 -3.67
CA THR A 87 10.55 -15.02 -2.76
C THR A 87 11.61 -14.75 -1.69
N ARG A 88 12.45 -13.74 -1.88
CA ARG A 88 13.62 -13.44 -1.04
C ARG A 88 13.53 -12.05 -0.41
N GLU A 89 12.93 -11.10 -1.09
CA GLU A 89 12.91 -9.70 -0.71
C GLU A 89 11.50 -9.14 -0.57
N LYS A 90 11.36 -8.12 0.28
CA LYS A 90 10.12 -7.37 0.44
C LYS A 90 9.93 -6.41 -0.73
N VAL A 91 9.65 -6.94 -1.91
CA VAL A 91 9.53 -6.14 -3.14
C VAL A 91 8.44 -5.06 -3.02
N SER A 92 7.36 -5.31 -2.29
CA SER A 92 6.33 -4.30 -2.02
C SER A 92 6.81 -3.12 -1.17
N GLU A 93 8.00 -3.21 -0.58
CA GLU A 93 8.66 -2.15 0.17
C GLU A 93 9.87 -1.61 -0.61
N ASN A 94 10.55 -2.42 -1.42
CA ASN A 94 11.85 -2.06 -2.00
C ASN A 94 11.83 -1.84 -3.52
N TYR A 95 10.73 -2.13 -4.22
CA TYR A 95 10.65 -1.91 -5.66
C TYR A 95 10.86 -0.42 -5.99
N SER A 96 11.53 -0.13 -7.10
CA SER A 96 11.90 1.24 -7.46
C SER A 96 10.70 2.13 -7.75
N ASP A 97 9.65 1.56 -8.34
CA ASP A 97 8.39 2.25 -8.58
C ASP A 97 7.47 2.12 -7.36
N ILE A 98 7.28 3.24 -6.66
CA ILE A 98 6.42 3.31 -5.47
C ILE A 98 4.94 3.07 -5.78
N PHE A 99 4.49 3.37 -6.99
CA PHE A 99 3.08 3.24 -7.37
C PHE A 99 2.65 1.78 -7.48
N LEU A 100 3.59 0.85 -7.67
CA LEU A 100 3.31 -0.59 -7.69
C LEU A 100 3.30 -1.24 -6.30
N HIS A 101 3.72 -0.52 -5.24
CA HIS A 101 3.92 -1.13 -3.91
C HIS A 101 2.66 -1.78 -3.34
N GLN A 102 1.49 -1.18 -3.55
CA GLN A 102 0.21 -1.77 -3.10
C GLN A 102 -0.12 -3.07 -3.84
N ALA A 103 0.03 -3.08 -5.16
CA ALA A 103 -0.25 -4.27 -5.97
C ALA A 103 0.70 -5.41 -5.57
N LEU A 104 2.00 -5.10 -5.45
CA LEU A 104 3.02 -6.03 -4.99
C LEU A 104 2.73 -6.55 -3.57
N PHE A 105 2.25 -5.68 -2.68
CA PHE A 105 1.82 -6.10 -1.33
C PHE A 105 0.69 -7.12 -1.42
N ASN A 106 -0.35 -6.84 -2.21
CA ASN A 106 -1.52 -7.71 -2.35
C ASN A 106 -1.16 -9.09 -2.94
N VAL A 107 -0.26 -9.13 -3.93
CA VAL A 107 0.28 -10.37 -4.50
C VAL A 107 1.11 -11.13 -3.47
N ASN A 108 2.04 -10.45 -2.79
CA ASN A 108 2.89 -11.05 -1.77
C ASN A 108 2.05 -11.68 -0.65
N GLN A 109 0.98 -11.04 -0.19
CA GLN A 109 0.14 -11.59 0.88
C GLN A 109 -0.67 -12.81 0.46
N LEU A 110 -1.19 -12.81 -0.77
CA LEU A 110 -1.87 -13.98 -1.32
C LEU A 110 -0.93 -15.20 -1.31
N LEU A 111 0.29 -15.02 -1.81
CA LEU A 111 1.31 -16.06 -1.91
C LEU A 111 1.90 -16.45 -0.55
N TYR A 112 2.10 -15.47 0.35
CA TYR A 112 2.52 -15.70 1.73
C TYR A 112 1.57 -16.67 2.43
N LYS A 113 0.25 -16.45 2.28
CA LYS A 113 -0.77 -17.33 2.86
C LYS A 113 -0.83 -18.69 2.17
N ALA A 114 -0.83 -18.72 0.84
CA ALA A 114 -0.87 -19.98 0.07
C ALA A 114 0.29 -20.92 0.40
N TYR A 115 1.49 -20.37 0.67
CA TYR A 115 2.69 -21.15 0.97
C TYR A 115 3.07 -21.19 2.46
N ASN A 116 2.18 -20.79 3.36
CA ASN A 116 2.44 -20.78 4.82
C ASN A 116 3.75 -20.05 5.20
N GLY A 117 3.99 -18.89 4.59
CA GLY A 117 5.09 -17.99 4.95
C GLY A 117 6.41 -18.18 4.22
N LYS A 118 6.43 -18.87 3.07
CA LYS A 118 7.63 -18.92 2.20
C LYS A 118 8.05 -17.57 1.63
N PHE A 119 7.09 -16.66 1.42
CA PHE A 119 7.35 -15.30 0.97
C PHE A 119 7.69 -14.41 2.19
N PRO A 120 8.43 -13.30 2.02
CA PRO A 120 8.69 -12.37 3.11
C PRO A 120 7.39 -11.78 3.67
N LEU A 121 7.27 -11.73 5.00
CA LEU A 121 6.13 -11.07 5.65
C LEU A 121 6.24 -9.55 5.48
N THR A 122 5.29 -8.97 4.76
CA THR A 122 5.08 -7.51 4.68
C THR A 122 3.84 -7.15 5.49
N LYS A 123 3.71 -5.87 5.85
CA LYS A 123 2.53 -5.41 6.61
C LYS A 123 2.10 -4.03 6.12
N ALA A 124 0.80 -3.78 6.22
CA ALA A 124 0.21 -2.48 6.01
C ALA A 124 -0.18 -1.87 7.35
N THR A 125 -0.14 -0.55 7.43
CA THR A 125 -0.61 0.22 8.59
C THR A 125 -1.92 0.91 8.20
N ILE A 126 -2.97 0.64 8.96
CA ILE A 126 -4.24 1.37 8.88
C ILE A 126 -4.27 2.42 10.00
N ILE A 127 -4.44 3.68 9.63
CA ILE A 127 -4.43 4.81 10.56
C ILE A 127 -5.78 5.50 10.50
N ASN A 128 -6.46 5.56 11.63
CA ASN A 128 -7.66 6.38 11.82
C ASN A 128 -7.24 7.63 12.58
N PHE A 129 -7.48 8.80 11.99
CA PHE A 129 -7.10 10.08 12.58
C PHE A 129 -8.14 11.16 12.29
N GLU A 130 -8.16 12.16 13.16
CA GLU A 130 -8.86 13.43 12.99
C GLU A 130 -7.86 14.50 12.56
N ILE A 131 -8.28 15.37 11.66
CA ILE A 131 -7.55 16.56 11.22
C ILE A 131 -8.49 17.76 11.32
N GLN A 132 -8.09 18.76 12.09
CA GLN A 132 -8.83 19.99 12.35
C GLN A 132 -7.93 21.18 12.02
N GLY A 133 -8.41 22.18 11.28
CA GLY A 133 -7.59 23.32 10.87
C GLY A 133 -8.28 24.17 9.81
N ASP A 134 -7.49 24.89 9.00
CA ASP A 134 -7.98 25.84 7.98
C ASP A 134 -9.14 25.24 7.15
N GLU A 135 -10.27 25.96 7.15
CA GLU A 135 -11.53 25.45 6.62
C GLU A 135 -11.52 25.30 5.08
N ALA A 136 -12.26 24.28 4.61
CA ALA A 136 -12.69 24.02 3.23
C ALA A 136 -11.76 23.24 2.27
N THR A 137 -10.58 22.78 2.70
CA THR A 137 -9.72 21.96 1.82
C THR A 137 -10.03 20.47 1.97
N GLU A 138 -10.37 19.80 0.86
CA GLU A 138 -10.40 18.34 0.81
C GLU A 138 -9.00 17.80 1.09
N ILE A 139 -8.88 16.94 2.10
CA ILE A 139 -7.59 16.35 2.46
C ILE A 139 -7.16 15.40 1.36
N SER A 140 -6.13 15.80 0.61
CA SER A 140 -5.43 14.96 -0.35
C SER A 140 -4.46 14.01 0.36
N LYS A 141 -3.93 13.02 -0.37
CA LYS A 141 -2.88 12.13 0.15
C LYS A 141 -1.60 12.89 0.49
N GLU A 142 -1.23 13.90 -0.30
CA GLU A 142 -0.12 14.81 -0.01
C GLU A 142 -0.30 15.49 1.36
N ILE A 143 -1.45 16.14 1.57
CA ILE A 143 -1.77 16.80 2.84
C ILE A 143 -1.75 15.78 3.98
N ALA A 144 -2.31 14.59 3.79
CA ALA A 144 -2.33 13.54 4.81
C ALA A 144 -0.90 13.09 5.20
N VAL A 145 0.00 12.87 4.23
CA VAL A 145 1.38 12.48 4.50
C VAL A 145 2.14 13.60 5.21
N GLN A 146 2.05 14.84 4.70
CA GLN A 146 2.69 16.00 5.31
C GLN A 146 2.21 16.19 6.75
N ALA A 147 0.89 16.16 6.97
CA ALA A 147 0.29 16.33 8.29
C ALA A 147 0.74 15.24 9.26
N LEU A 148 0.65 13.96 8.88
CA LEU A 148 1.08 12.85 9.75
C LEU A 148 2.58 12.86 10.01
N SER A 149 3.39 13.30 9.05
CA SER A 149 4.85 13.36 9.20
C SER A 149 5.29 14.25 10.37
N ALA A 150 4.52 15.27 10.72
CA ALA A 150 4.83 16.15 11.84
C ALA A 150 4.86 15.42 13.19
N GLY A 151 4.10 14.32 13.33
CA GLY A 151 4.07 13.50 14.54
C GLY A 151 5.08 12.35 14.56
N LEU A 152 5.78 12.11 13.45
CA LEU A 152 6.73 11.01 13.31
C LEU A 152 8.06 11.36 13.99
N SER A 153 8.80 10.32 14.41
CA SER A 153 10.16 10.48 14.89
C SER A 153 11.04 11.09 13.79
N SER A 154 11.99 11.96 14.16
CA SER A 154 12.93 12.58 13.21
C SER A 154 13.81 11.57 12.46
N SER A 155 13.90 10.32 12.94
CA SER A 155 14.58 9.21 12.28
C SER A 155 13.70 8.42 11.29
N ASN A 156 12.41 8.76 11.16
CA ASN A 156 11.50 8.08 10.25
C ASN A 156 11.95 8.25 8.78
N LEU A 157 11.66 7.22 7.98
CA LEU A 157 12.09 7.11 6.59
C LEU A 157 11.59 8.26 5.71
N LEU A 158 10.38 8.76 5.94
CA LEU A 158 9.78 9.85 5.17
C LEU A 158 10.64 11.12 5.25
N HIS A 159 11.10 11.50 6.44
CA HIS A 159 12.00 12.65 6.59
C HIS A 159 13.34 12.44 5.90
N ARG A 160 13.86 11.21 5.89
CA ARG A 160 15.16 10.92 5.28
C ARG A 160 15.13 10.93 3.75
N LEU A 161 14.03 10.52 3.15
CA LEU A 161 13.92 10.34 1.70
C LEU A 161 13.16 11.46 0.99
N LEU A 162 12.26 12.15 1.69
CA LEU A 162 11.27 13.03 1.08
C LEU A 162 11.17 14.39 1.80
N GLU A 163 12.26 14.86 2.41
CA GLU A 163 12.27 16.10 3.19
C GLU A 163 11.75 17.30 2.38
N ASP A 164 12.23 17.46 1.14
CA ASP A 164 11.87 18.60 0.32
C ASP A 164 10.39 18.57 -0.11
N GLN A 165 9.85 17.39 -0.40
CA GLN A 165 8.43 17.16 -0.68
C GLN A 165 7.57 17.46 0.56
N LEU A 166 7.99 16.98 1.73
CA LEU A 166 7.29 17.23 2.99
C LEU A 166 7.25 18.72 3.35
N GLN A 167 8.28 19.47 2.95
CA GLN A 167 8.38 20.91 3.17
C GLN A 167 7.72 21.75 2.05
N GLY A 168 7.14 21.11 1.02
CA GLY A 168 6.49 21.79 -0.10
C GLY A 168 7.47 22.51 -1.04
N LYS A 169 8.76 22.15 -1.02
CA LYS A 169 9.79 22.75 -1.90
C LYS A 169 9.78 22.16 -3.31
N THR A 170 9.21 20.97 -3.47
CA THR A 170 9.09 20.28 -4.75
C THR A 170 7.76 19.51 -4.80
N ALA A 171 7.34 19.14 -6.00
CA ALA A 171 6.13 18.35 -6.20
C ALA A 171 6.20 17.02 -5.43
N PHE A 172 5.06 16.54 -4.93
CA PHE A 172 5.00 15.33 -4.12
C PHE A 172 4.11 14.22 -4.73
N PRO A 173 4.39 13.76 -5.98
CA PRO A 173 3.60 12.71 -6.60
C PRO A 173 3.71 11.37 -5.85
N GLU A 174 4.81 11.10 -5.14
CA GLU A 174 5.01 9.86 -4.38
C GLU A 174 3.98 9.67 -3.27
N ALA A 175 3.32 10.75 -2.81
CA ALA A 175 2.25 10.65 -1.82
C ALA A 175 1.12 9.69 -2.27
N GLU A 176 0.86 9.60 -3.58
CA GLU A 176 -0.11 8.66 -4.16
C GLU A 176 0.30 7.18 -3.99
N GLY A 177 1.61 6.89 -4.00
CA GLY A 177 2.16 5.55 -3.74
C GLY A 177 2.46 5.26 -2.27
N ILE A 178 2.64 6.29 -1.43
CA ILE A 178 2.78 6.15 0.03
C ILE A 178 1.43 5.84 0.67
N ILE A 179 0.39 6.60 0.33
CA ILE A 179 -0.96 6.38 0.84
C ILE A 179 -1.75 5.59 -0.20
N TRP A 180 -1.89 4.30 0.04
CA TRP A 180 -2.59 3.39 -0.86
C TRP A 180 -4.08 3.65 -0.93
N ASN A 181 -4.67 4.11 0.18
CA ASN A 181 -6.08 4.46 0.26
C ASN A 181 -6.26 5.57 1.28
N LEU A 182 -7.12 6.54 0.95
CA LEU A 182 -7.52 7.64 1.82
C LEU A 182 -9.05 7.73 1.76
N GLN A 183 -9.70 7.56 2.92
CA GLN A 183 -11.14 7.59 3.04
C GLN A 183 -11.57 8.61 4.07
N SER A 184 -12.37 9.60 3.65
CA SER A 184 -13.10 10.46 4.58
C SER A 184 -14.23 9.67 5.26
N LYS A 185 -14.34 9.80 6.58
CA LYS A 185 -15.46 9.30 7.39
C LYS A 185 -16.41 10.42 7.81
N GLY A 186 -16.17 11.65 7.32
CA GLY A 186 -16.90 12.86 7.70
C GLY A 186 -16.34 13.52 8.97
N ASN A 187 -16.74 14.76 9.23
CA ASN A 187 -16.36 15.54 10.41
C ASN A 187 -14.83 15.62 10.64
N GLY A 188 -14.04 15.76 9.58
CA GLY A 188 -12.57 15.82 9.67
C GLY A 188 -11.91 14.50 10.09
N THR A 189 -12.64 13.38 10.10
CA THR A 189 -12.09 12.05 10.40
C THR A 189 -11.74 11.32 9.11
N TYR A 190 -10.56 10.73 9.07
CA TYR A 190 -10.04 10.01 7.92
C TYR A 190 -9.47 8.65 8.34
N VAL A 191 -9.55 7.70 7.40
CA VAL A 191 -8.85 6.42 7.49
C VAL A 191 -7.91 6.31 6.30
N ILE A 192 -6.62 6.10 6.58
CA ILE A 192 -5.64 5.79 5.54
C ILE A 192 -5.10 4.39 5.68
N THR A 193 -4.65 3.86 4.55
CA THR A 193 -3.87 2.64 4.46
C THR A 193 -2.52 2.97 3.83
N THR A 194 -1.43 2.55 4.46
CA THR A 194 -0.06 2.71 3.95
C THR A 194 0.77 1.45 4.25
N SER A 195 1.98 1.36 3.70
CA SER A 195 2.94 0.32 4.06
C SER A 195 3.54 0.57 5.45
N GLU A 196 3.79 -0.50 6.21
CA GLU A 196 4.56 -0.43 7.46
C GLU A 196 6.00 0.08 7.21
N LYS A 197 6.50 0.04 5.96
CA LYS A 197 7.75 0.72 5.58
C LYS A 197 7.74 2.21 5.91
N TRP A 198 6.62 2.88 5.65
CA TRP A 198 6.52 4.33 5.74
C TRP A 198 6.14 4.78 7.15
N ILE A 199 5.11 4.16 7.72
CA ILE A 199 4.57 4.57 9.01
C ILE A 199 4.28 3.34 9.85
N LYS A 200 4.95 3.26 11.01
CA LYS A 200 4.70 2.28 12.06
C LYS A 200 4.06 2.93 13.26
N LYS A 201 3.43 2.12 14.11
CA LYS A 201 2.85 2.61 15.36
C LYS A 201 3.92 3.23 16.27
N GLU A 202 5.10 2.64 16.29
CA GLU A 202 6.24 3.02 17.13
C GLU A 202 6.91 4.32 16.65
N ASP A 203 6.60 4.80 15.44
CA ASP A 203 7.16 6.04 14.91
C ASP A 203 6.54 7.28 15.55
N PHE A 204 5.33 7.18 16.12
CA PHE A 204 4.65 8.30 16.78
C PHE A 204 5.03 8.38 18.25
N LYS A 205 5.52 9.55 18.67
CA LYS A 205 5.78 9.84 20.09
C LYS A 205 4.51 10.23 20.85
N GLU A 206 3.64 10.97 20.17
CA GLU A 206 2.39 11.50 20.70
C GLU A 206 1.27 11.20 19.71
N MET A 207 0.06 10.96 20.23
CA MET A 207 -1.12 10.67 19.41
C MET A 207 -1.93 11.93 19.08
N GLN A 208 -1.47 13.10 19.54
CA GLN A 208 -2.05 14.39 19.19
C GLN A 208 -0.91 15.40 19.05
N PHE A 209 -0.89 16.16 17.95
CA PHE A 209 0.17 17.10 17.63
C PHE A 209 -0.29 18.15 16.62
N GLU A 210 0.47 19.23 16.52
CA GLU A 210 0.27 20.29 15.52
C GLU A 210 1.11 20.01 14.28
N ALA A 211 0.56 20.30 13.10
CA ALA A 211 1.22 20.12 11.82
C ALA A 211 1.13 21.40 10.98
N SER A 212 2.27 21.79 10.40
CA SER A 212 2.36 22.84 9.40
C SER A 212 2.48 22.19 8.03
N VAL A 213 1.49 22.40 7.17
CA VAL A 213 1.40 21.82 5.83
C VAL A 213 1.59 22.93 4.80
N THR A 214 2.53 22.71 3.87
CA THR A 214 2.85 23.65 2.78
C THR A 214 2.64 22.93 1.46
N SER A 215 1.67 23.40 0.68
CA SER A 215 1.47 22.92 -0.68
C SER A 215 2.62 23.41 -1.57
N TYR A 216 3.08 22.56 -2.49
CA TYR A 216 3.98 22.98 -3.54
C TYR A 216 3.28 23.96 -4.48
N GLU A 217 3.87 25.12 -4.71
CA GLU A 217 3.46 26.07 -5.74
C GLU A 217 4.49 26.03 -6.86
N GLU A 218 4.06 25.66 -8.07
CA GLU A 218 4.92 25.71 -9.25
C GLU A 218 5.20 27.18 -9.58
N GLU A 219 6.48 27.59 -9.59
CA GLU A 219 6.84 28.94 -10.03
C GLU A 219 6.41 29.09 -11.49
N VAL A 220 5.34 29.85 -11.71
CA VAL A 220 4.92 30.22 -13.06
C VAL A 220 5.95 31.21 -13.58
N ASP A 221 6.88 30.75 -14.41
CA ASP A 221 7.76 31.64 -15.17
C ASP A 221 6.87 32.56 -16.01
N VAL A 222 6.77 33.83 -15.59
CA VAL A 222 6.11 34.87 -16.35
C VAL A 222 7.11 35.37 -17.40
N ASP A 223 7.05 34.78 -18.59
CA ASP A 223 7.73 35.29 -19.80
C ASP A 223 7.33 36.73 -20.13
#